data_AF-A0A7J8ZK23-F1
#
_entry.id   AF-A0A7J8ZK23-F1
#
_cell.length_a   1.000
_cell.length_b   1.000
_cell.length_c   1.000
_cell.angle_alpha   90.00
_cell.angle_beta   90.00
_cell.angle_gamma   90.00
#
_symmetry.space_group_name_H-M   'P 1'
#
loop_
_entity.id
_entity.type
_entity.pdbx_description
1 polymer ?
#
loop_
_entity_poly.entity_id
_entity_poly.type
_entity_poly.pdbx_seq_one_letter_code
_entity_poly.pdbx_strand_id
1 'polypeptide(L)'
;MVEFAKNLANFAAASGKKHVVLLSSLDFGKWQKIDMSSGPQIYYLSSINPDGRDDNCEQLGWKRLQEYNPAQRCWKYLSTLAEGNTMLESNLPFEDELEDEDYYPSLPFAALFSCLKAKGLKVTCVLCYCSEGDNIQDAFHLAEAACRLLGLNPNAFPGNGSGGWVIPFSWHTVYGPPPDMSIF
;
A
#
# COMPACT_ATOMS: atom_id res chain seq x y z
N MET A 1 5.74 -13.61 -5.70
CA MET A 1 5.44 -12.58 -4.68
C MET A 1 5.13 -13.15 -3.29
N VAL A 2 4.29 -14.18 -3.14
CA VAL A 2 3.93 -14.74 -1.83
C VAL A 2 5.14 -15.22 -1.02
N GLU A 3 6.08 -15.93 -1.64
CA GLU A 3 7.27 -16.44 -0.93
C GLU A 3 8.16 -15.31 -0.39
N PHE A 4 8.31 -14.22 -1.16
CA PHE A 4 8.98 -13.02 -0.67
C PHE A 4 8.24 -12.42 0.54
N ALA A 5 6.92 -12.33 0.47
CA ALA A 5 6.11 -11.81 1.57
C ALA A 5 6.22 -12.67 2.85
N LYS A 6 6.23 -14.01 2.71
CA LYS A 6 6.46 -14.94 3.83
C LYS A 6 7.82 -14.71 4.47
N ASN A 7 8.87 -14.63 3.67
CA ASN A 7 10.24 -14.43 4.16
C ASN A 7 10.41 -13.07 4.85
N LEU A 8 9.85 -12.00 4.28
CA LEU A 8 9.89 -10.68 4.89
C LEU A 8 9.08 -10.63 6.20
N ALA A 9 7.93 -11.30 6.25
CA ALA A 9 7.12 -11.38 7.47
C ALA A 9 7.83 -12.18 8.59
N ASN A 10 8.49 -13.29 8.24
CA ASN A 10 9.33 -14.05 9.17
C ASN A 10 10.46 -13.17 9.73
N PHE A 11 11.15 -12.44 8.85
CA PHE A 11 12.22 -11.51 9.25
C PHE A 11 11.71 -10.41 10.18
N ALA A 12 10.59 -9.76 9.85
CA ALA A 12 10.01 -8.68 10.64
C ALA A 12 9.60 -9.16 12.05
N ALA A 13 8.96 -10.34 12.13
CA ALA A 13 8.58 -10.95 13.40
C ALA A 13 9.81 -11.36 14.23
N ALA A 14 10.80 -12.01 13.61
CA ALA A 14 12.05 -12.39 14.28
C ALA A 14 12.85 -11.17 14.77
N SER A 15 12.75 -10.04 14.09
CA SER A 15 13.37 -8.76 14.47
C SER A 15 12.65 -8.04 15.62
N GLY A 16 11.58 -8.62 16.17
CA GLY A 16 10.84 -8.06 17.30
C GLY A 16 9.98 -6.84 16.95
N LYS A 17 9.76 -6.56 15.65
CA LYS A 17 8.86 -5.47 15.23
C LYS A 17 7.44 -5.77 15.71
N LYS A 18 6.68 -4.71 16.01
CA LYS A 18 5.30 -4.82 16.51
C LYS A 18 4.27 -4.26 15.54
N HIS A 19 4.66 -3.24 14.78
CA HIS A 19 3.83 -2.59 13.78
C HIS A 19 4.64 -2.43 12.49
N VAL A 20 4.03 -2.78 11.37
CA VAL A 20 4.54 -2.55 10.02
C VAL A 20 3.57 -1.64 9.29
N VAL A 21 4.09 -0.57 8.69
CA VAL A 21 3.36 0.32 7.80
C VAL A 21 3.74 -0.04 6.37
N LEU A 22 2.76 -0.45 5.56
CA LEU A 22 2.95 -0.77 4.15
C LEU A 22 2.51 0.41 3.30
N LEU A 23 3.38 0.90 2.43
CA LEU A 23 3.04 1.94 1.46
C LEU A 23 2.86 1.28 0.09
N SER A 24 1.75 1.55 -0.58
CA SER A 24 1.52 1.07 -1.94
C SER A 24 0.67 2.05 -2.72
N SER A 25 0.90 2.11 -4.01
CA SER A 25 0.02 2.77 -4.95
C SER A 25 -1.12 1.85 -5.38
N LEU A 26 -2.19 2.47 -5.88
CA LEU A 26 -3.32 1.87 -6.58
C LEU A 26 -3.40 2.48 -7.98
N ASP A 27 -3.85 1.71 -8.96
CA ASP A 27 -4.01 2.11 -10.34
C ASP A 27 -5.18 3.10 -10.54
N PHE A 28 -4.87 4.26 -11.14
CA PHE A 28 -5.85 5.26 -11.56
C PHE A 28 -6.91 4.68 -12.52
N GLY A 29 -6.57 3.72 -13.37
CA GLY A 29 -7.55 3.09 -14.26
C GLY A 29 -8.70 2.39 -13.52
N LYS A 30 -8.47 1.98 -12.27
CA LYS A 30 -9.49 1.38 -11.38
C LYS A 30 -10.25 2.44 -10.56
N TRP A 31 -9.95 3.72 -10.75
CA TRP A 31 -10.49 4.90 -10.04
C TRP A 31 -11.87 5.33 -10.58
N GLN A 32 -12.81 4.41 -10.84
CA GLN A 32 -14.11 4.78 -11.45
C GLN A 32 -15.16 5.34 -10.48
N LYS A 33 -14.96 5.28 -9.15
CA LYS A 33 -16.02 5.55 -8.14
C LYS A 33 -15.67 6.57 -7.05
N ILE A 34 -14.58 7.32 -7.20
CA ILE A 34 -14.13 8.24 -6.14
C ILE A 34 -14.34 9.69 -6.59
N ASP A 35 -14.95 10.47 -5.70
CA ASP A 35 -15.10 11.92 -5.85
C ASP A 35 -13.74 12.63 -5.92
N MET A 36 -13.38 13.12 -7.10
CA MET A 36 -12.14 13.88 -7.35
C MET A 36 -12.21 15.33 -6.86
N SER A 37 -13.39 15.83 -6.47
CA SER A 37 -13.53 17.21 -5.96
C SER A 37 -12.80 17.42 -4.62
N SER A 38 -12.47 16.33 -3.93
CA SER A 38 -11.83 16.34 -2.61
C SER A 38 -10.29 16.36 -2.64
N GLY A 39 -9.66 16.41 -3.82
CA GLY A 39 -8.19 16.33 -3.97
C GLY A 39 -7.61 14.94 -3.65
N PRO A 40 -6.26 14.81 -3.58
CA PRO A 40 -5.58 13.53 -3.30
C PRO A 40 -6.06 12.90 -1.98
N GLN A 41 -6.45 11.63 -2.05
CA GLN A 41 -7.01 10.90 -0.91
C GLN A 41 -6.08 9.77 -0.47
N ILE A 42 -5.96 9.61 0.85
CA ILE A 42 -5.34 8.44 1.46
C ILE A 42 -6.40 7.39 1.76
N TYR A 43 -6.12 6.19 1.30
CA TYR A 43 -6.84 4.98 1.61
C TYR A 43 -6.06 4.15 2.62
N TYR A 44 -6.76 3.37 3.43
CA TYR A 44 -6.11 2.50 4.41
C TYR A 44 -6.74 1.12 4.49
N LEU A 45 -5.93 0.15 4.91
CA LEU A 45 -6.36 -1.17 5.34
C LEU A 45 -5.56 -1.54 6.60
N SER A 46 -6.23 -1.86 7.70
CA SER A 46 -5.58 -2.19 8.97
C SER A 46 -5.86 -3.62 9.40
N SER A 47 -4.91 -4.22 10.10
CA SER A 47 -5.07 -5.54 10.70
C SER A 47 -5.69 -5.49 12.10
N ILE A 48 -5.95 -4.30 12.68
CA ILE A 48 -6.50 -4.16 14.04
C ILE A 48 -7.88 -4.79 14.13
N ASN A 49 -8.77 -4.45 13.20
CA ASN A 49 -10.11 -5.00 13.13
C ASN A 49 -10.23 -6.01 11.98
N PRO A 50 -11.04 -7.08 12.13
CA PRO A 50 -11.22 -8.08 11.08
C PRO A 50 -11.75 -7.52 9.76
N ASP A 51 -12.53 -6.44 9.80
CA ASP A 51 -13.12 -5.77 8.64
C ASP A 51 -12.20 -4.71 7.99
N GLY A 52 -10.99 -4.55 8.52
CA GLY A 52 -9.99 -3.62 8.01
C GLY A 52 -10.01 -2.22 8.62
N ARG A 53 -10.92 -1.92 9.54
CA ARG A 53 -11.06 -0.58 10.15
C ARG A 53 -9.98 -0.26 11.18
N ASP A 54 -9.72 1.03 11.35
CA ASP A 54 -8.77 1.57 12.34
C ASP A 54 -9.15 3.00 12.71
N ASP A 55 -9.60 3.21 13.95
CA ASP A 55 -10.06 4.50 14.45
C ASP A 55 -8.97 5.59 14.30
N ASN A 56 -7.70 5.24 14.43
CA ASN A 56 -6.61 6.21 14.25
C ASN A 56 -6.53 6.71 12.80
N CYS A 57 -6.77 5.83 11.83
CA CYS A 57 -6.79 6.22 10.42
C CYS A 57 -8.05 7.04 10.10
N GLU A 58 -9.20 6.71 10.70
CA GLU A 58 -10.44 7.47 10.53
C GLU A 58 -10.33 8.88 11.12
N GLN A 59 -9.68 9.04 12.28
CA GLN A 59 -9.39 10.35 12.87
C GLN A 59 -8.48 11.23 12.00
N LEU A 60 -7.60 10.61 11.19
CA LEU A 60 -6.78 11.31 10.20
C LEU A 60 -7.57 11.70 8.93
N GLY A 61 -8.86 11.36 8.86
CA GLY A 61 -9.74 11.62 7.72
C GLY A 61 -9.52 10.67 6.55
N TRP A 62 -8.83 9.53 6.75
CA TRP A 62 -8.51 8.60 5.68
C TRP A 62 -9.68 7.66 5.38
N LYS A 63 -9.77 7.21 4.13
CA LYS A 63 -10.85 6.33 3.67
C LYS A 63 -10.43 4.87 3.82
N ARG A 64 -11.25 4.04 4.46
CA ARG A 64 -11.03 2.58 4.44
C ARG A 64 -11.12 2.08 2.99
N LEU A 65 -10.24 1.15 2.62
CA LEU A 65 -10.35 0.39 1.37
C LEU A 65 -11.66 -0.43 1.41
N GLN A 66 -12.69 0.02 0.70
CA GLN A 66 -14.05 -0.49 0.89
C GLN A 66 -14.20 -1.92 0.38
N GLU A 67 -13.46 -2.23 -0.66
CA GLU A 67 -13.41 -3.50 -1.38
C GLU A 67 -12.67 -4.59 -0.61
N TYR A 68 -12.03 -4.25 0.51
CA TYR A 68 -11.49 -5.27 1.39
C TYR A 68 -12.62 -6.12 1.99
N ASN A 69 -12.65 -7.39 1.58
CA ASN A 69 -13.56 -8.40 2.08
C ASN A 69 -12.77 -9.68 2.42
N PRO A 70 -12.51 -9.97 3.71
CA PRO A 70 -11.77 -11.18 4.11
C PRO A 70 -12.51 -12.48 3.77
N ALA A 71 -13.80 -12.42 3.44
CA ALA A 71 -14.57 -13.58 3.04
C ALA A 71 -14.49 -13.90 1.53
N GLN A 72 -13.96 -12.98 0.71
CA GLN A 72 -13.79 -13.16 -0.73
C GLN A 72 -12.71 -14.22 -1.02
N ARG A 73 -12.85 -14.90 -2.16
CA ARG A 73 -11.98 -16.01 -2.61
C ARG A 73 -10.49 -15.68 -2.50
N CYS A 74 -10.03 -14.60 -3.13
CA CYS A 74 -8.60 -14.29 -3.22
C CYS A 74 -8.00 -13.79 -1.89
N TRP A 75 -8.78 -13.08 -1.06
CA TRP A 75 -8.36 -12.72 0.29
C TRP A 75 -8.23 -13.95 1.21
N LYS A 76 -9.18 -14.89 1.16
CA LYS A 76 -9.10 -16.18 1.88
C LYS A 76 -7.92 -17.03 1.42
N TYR A 77 -7.65 -17.01 0.12
CA TYR A 77 -6.52 -17.70 -0.45
C TYR A 77 -5.20 -17.18 0.14
N LEU A 78 -5.00 -15.86 0.12
CA LEU A 78 -3.81 -15.23 0.70
C LEU A 78 -3.66 -15.51 2.19
N SER A 79 -4.75 -15.49 2.97
CA SER A 79 -4.68 -15.80 4.41
C SER A 79 -4.28 -17.26 4.65
N THR A 80 -4.86 -18.19 3.89
CA THR A 80 -4.55 -19.62 4.00
C THR A 80 -3.09 -19.92 3.65
N LEU A 81 -2.57 -19.29 2.59
CA LEU A 81 -1.16 -19.38 2.23
C LEU A 81 -0.23 -18.79 3.29
N ALA A 82 -0.62 -17.64 3.85
CA ALA A 82 0.15 -16.95 4.89
C ALA A 82 0.28 -17.78 6.17
N GLU A 83 -0.74 -18.57 6.51
CA GLU A 83 -0.76 -19.49 7.64
C GLU A 83 0.08 -20.77 7.39
N GLY A 84 0.61 -20.95 6.19
CA GLY A 84 1.49 -22.08 5.84
C GLY A 84 0.75 -23.35 5.40
N ASN A 85 -0.53 -23.25 5.05
CA ASN A 85 -1.29 -24.37 4.52
C ASN A 85 -0.99 -24.53 3.01
N THR A 86 -0.10 -25.46 2.67
CA THR A 86 0.45 -25.68 1.32
C THR A 86 -0.46 -26.48 0.39
N MET A 87 -1.60 -27.00 0.87
CA MET A 87 -2.52 -27.79 0.03
C MET A 87 -3.22 -27.00 -1.09
N LEU A 88 -3.04 -25.67 -1.14
CA LEU A 88 -3.69 -24.77 -2.12
C LEU A 88 -2.75 -24.15 -3.16
N GLU A 89 -1.45 -24.48 -3.16
CA GLU A 89 -0.51 -23.89 -4.14
C GLU A 89 -0.87 -24.21 -5.61
N SER A 90 -1.67 -25.24 -5.87
CA SER A 90 -2.10 -25.64 -7.22
C SER A 90 -3.30 -24.87 -7.79
N ASN A 91 -3.94 -23.97 -7.03
CA ASN A 91 -5.18 -23.28 -7.44
C ASN A 91 -5.01 -21.75 -7.47
N LEU A 92 -3.89 -21.26 -8.00
CA LEU A 92 -3.81 -19.84 -8.36
C LEU A 92 -4.79 -19.61 -9.53
N PRO A 93 -5.76 -18.69 -9.43
CA PRO A 93 -6.39 -18.20 -10.66
C PRO A 93 -5.27 -17.61 -11.52
N PHE A 94 -5.21 -18.04 -12.78
CA PHE A 94 -4.31 -17.45 -13.75
C PHE A 94 -4.59 -15.95 -13.84
N GLU A 95 -3.62 -15.13 -14.26
CA GLU A 95 -3.87 -13.68 -14.46
C GLU A 95 -5.09 -13.43 -15.37
N ASP A 96 -5.36 -14.36 -16.30
CA ASP A 96 -6.51 -14.35 -17.21
C ASP A 96 -7.87 -14.74 -16.55
N GLU A 97 -7.86 -15.26 -15.32
CA GLU A 97 -9.05 -15.62 -14.51
C GLU A 97 -9.34 -14.61 -13.39
N LEU A 98 -8.58 -13.51 -13.33
CA LEU A 98 -8.81 -12.45 -12.34
C LEU A 98 -10.05 -11.64 -12.72
N GLU A 99 -11.08 -11.74 -11.89
CA GLU A 99 -12.25 -10.86 -11.96
C GLU A 99 -11.88 -9.46 -11.44
N ASP A 100 -12.68 -8.43 -11.75
CA ASP A 100 -12.43 -7.07 -11.26
C ASP A 100 -12.36 -7.00 -9.73
N GLU A 101 -13.09 -7.88 -9.03
CA GLU A 101 -13.05 -8.00 -7.56
C GLU A 101 -11.69 -8.51 -7.06
N ASP A 102 -10.93 -9.24 -7.89
CA ASP A 102 -9.63 -9.81 -7.55
C ASP A 102 -8.46 -8.84 -7.75
N TYR A 103 -8.72 -7.61 -8.21
CA TYR A 103 -7.69 -6.59 -8.43
C TYR A 103 -6.87 -6.27 -7.17
N TYR A 104 -7.51 -5.91 -6.05
CA TYR A 104 -6.76 -5.57 -4.83
C TYR A 104 -5.98 -6.75 -4.23
N PRO A 105 -6.54 -7.97 -4.11
CA PRO A 105 -5.78 -9.10 -3.60
C PRO A 105 -4.69 -9.60 -4.56
N SER A 106 -4.71 -9.24 -5.85
CA SER A 106 -3.60 -9.57 -6.77
C SER A 106 -2.38 -8.67 -6.56
N LEU A 107 -2.55 -7.48 -5.97
CA LEU A 107 -1.46 -6.54 -5.76
C LEU A 107 -0.46 -7.02 -4.68
N PRO A 108 0.84 -6.67 -4.82
CA PRO A 108 1.89 -7.04 -3.86
C PRO A 108 1.60 -6.73 -2.39
N PHE A 109 0.94 -5.60 -2.11
CA PHE A 109 0.65 -5.17 -0.75
C PHE A 109 -0.27 -6.18 -0.03
N ALA A 110 -1.17 -6.84 -0.75
CA ALA A 110 -2.15 -7.77 -0.17
C ALA A 110 -1.49 -9.06 0.33
N ALA A 111 -0.52 -9.57 -0.42
CA ALA A 111 0.29 -10.72 -0.01
C ALA A 111 1.15 -10.38 1.23
N LEU A 112 1.77 -9.20 1.24
CA LEU A 112 2.54 -8.69 2.38
C LEU A 112 1.65 -8.51 3.62
N PHE A 113 0.50 -7.86 3.46
CA PHE A 113 -0.48 -7.64 4.52
C PHE A 113 -0.90 -8.98 5.16
N SER A 114 -1.28 -9.95 4.35
CA SER A 114 -1.72 -11.28 4.81
C SER A 114 -0.60 -12.02 5.55
N CYS A 115 0.61 -12.04 5.00
CA CYS A 115 1.76 -12.72 5.62
C CYS A 115 2.19 -12.07 6.95
N LEU A 116 2.25 -10.73 6.99
CA LEU A 116 2.61 -9.99 8.21
C LEU A 116 1.55 -10.17 9.30
N LYS A 117 0.26 -10.09 8.93
CA LYS A 117 -0.87 -10.33 9.83
C LYS A 117 -0.84 -11.75 10.40
N ALA A 118 -0.57 -12.77 9.59
CA ALA A 118 -0.45 -14.16 10.04
C ALA A 118 0.70 -14.40 11.03
N LYS A 119 1.71 -13.53 11.04
CA LYS A 119 2.80 -13.54 12.04
C LYS A 119 2.47 -12.78 13.32
N GLY A 120 1.22 -12.32 13.48
CA GLY A 120 0.76 -11.58 14.65
C GLY A 120 1.28 -10.14 14.72
N LEU A 121 1.77 -9.59 13.61
CA LEU A 121 2.18 -8.19 13.54
C LEU A 121 0.95 -7.30 13.34
N LYS A 122 0.94 -6.12 13.98
CA LYS A 122 0.03 -5.05 13.56
C LYS A 122 0.48 -4.57 12.18
N VAL A 123 -0.44 -4.46 11.23
CA VAL A 123 -0.16 -3.98 9.88
C VAL A 123 -1.13 -2.88 9.52
N THR A 124 -0.62 -1.77 9.00
CA THR A 124 -1.43 -0.69 8.41
C THR A 124 -0.93 -0.42 7.00
N CYS A 125 -1.76 -0.70 6.00
CA CYS A 125 -1.51 -0.27 4.62
C CYS A 125 -1.96 1.18 4.47
N VAL A 126 -1.10 2.03 3.92
CA VAL A 126 -1.38 3.39 3.50
C VAL A 126 -1.29 3.40 1.97
N LEU A 127 -2.39 3.77 1.35
CA LEU A 127 -2.63 3.60 -0.07
C LEU A 127 -3.03 4.93 -0.68
N CYS A 128 -2.59 5.21 -1.90
CA CYS A 128 -3.13 6.29 -2.72
C CYS A 128 -3.27 5.79 -4.15
N TYR A 129 -4.20 6.38 -4.89
CA TYR A 129 -4.20 6.18 -6.33
C TYR A 129 -3.13 7.08 -6.94
N CYS A 130 -2.26 6.49 -7.77
CA CYS A 130 -1.15 7.21 -8.37
C CYS A 130 -1.43 7.57 -9.82
N SER A 131 -0.89 8.70 -10.24
CA SER A 131 -0.88 9.16 -11.62
C SER A 131 -0.02 8.24 -12.49
N GLU A 132 -0.41 8.07 -13.76
CA GLU A 132 0.45 7.42 -14.75
C GLU A 132 1.64 8.34 -15.12
N GLY A 133 2.84 7.77 -15.26
CA GLY A 133 4.05 8.53 -15.57
C GLY A 133 4.75 9.05 -14.31
N ASP A 134 4.94 10.37 -14.22
CA ASP A 134 5.61 11.02 -13.07
C ASP A 134 4.70 11.01 -11.84
N ASN A 135 4.98 10.07 -10.93
CA ASN A 135 4.24 9.86 -9.69
C ASN A 135 5.04 10.29 -8.45
N ILE A 136 6.05 11.15 -8.63
CA ILE A 136 6.90 11.66 -7.54
C ILE A 136 6.06 12.34 -6.45
N GLN A 137 5.06 13.14 -6.85
CA GLN A 137 4.17 13.82 -5.90
C GLN A 137 3.31 12.85 -5.10
N ASP A 138 2.84 11.77 -5.72
CA ASP A 138 2.05 10.74 -5.03
C ASP A 138 2.89 9.98 -4.00
N ALA A 139 4.17 9.76 -4.30
CA ALA A 139 5.10 9.15 -3.37
C ALA A 139 5.38 10.05 -2.15
N PHE A 140 5.53 11.37 -2.35
CA PHE A 140 5.60 12.31 -1.21
C PHE A 140 4.30 12.33 -0.41
N HIS A 141 3.15 12.26 -1.07
CA HIS A 141 1.86 12.21 -0.41
C HIS A 141 1.74 10.98 0.52
N LEU A 142 2.17 9.80 0.05
CA LEU A 142 2.25 8.58 0.88
C LEU A 142 3.26 8.72 2.03
N ALA A 143 4.42 9.33 1.79
CA ALA A 143 5.45 9.51 2.81
C ALA A 143 4.98 10.46 3.93
N GLU A 144 4.31 11.55 3.58
CA GLU A 144 3.67 12.45 4.54
C GLU A 144 2.55 11.77 5.33
N ALA A 145 1.72 10.98 4.67
CA ALA A 145 0.67 10.20 5.32
C ALA A 145 1.27 9.23 6.35
N ALA A 146 2.35 8.52 6.00
CA ALA A 146 3.06 7.65 6.91
C ALA A 146 3.60 8.40 8.14
N CYS A 147 4.11 9.62 7.96
CA CYS A 147 4.55 10.46 9.07
C CYS A 147 3.40 10.82 10.00
N ARG A 148 2.25 11.24 9.45
CA ARG A 148 1.05 11.56 10.23
C ARG A 148 0.55 10.35 11.03
N LEU A 149 0.52 9.16 10.43
CA LEU A 149 0.14 7.92 11.11
C LEU A 149 1.08 7.61 12.31
N LEU A 150 2.37 7.91 12.16
CA LEU A 150 3.38 7.66 13.17
C LEU A 150 3.57 8.83 14.16
N GLY A 151 2.81 9.91 14.02
CA GLY A 151 2.98 11.13 14.82
C GLY A 151 4.33 11.84 14.59
N LEU A 152 4.96 11.60 13.44
CA LEU A 152 6.21 12.24 13.05
C LEU A 152 5.95 13.58 12.35
N ASN A 153 6.83 14.54 12.55
CA ASN A 153 6.78 15.85 11.90
C ASN A 153 7.76 15.90 10.70
N PRO A 154 7.27 15.93 9.45
CA PRO A 154 8.14 15.97 8.27
C PRO A 154 9.09 17.17 8.22
N ASN A 155 8.69 18.31 8.80
CA ASN A 155 9.52 19.52 8.83
C ASN A 155 10.77 19.38 9.69
N ALA A 156 10.88 18.32 10.49
CA ALA A 156 12.09 18.00 11.24
C ALA A 156 13.14 17.26 10.39
N PHE A 157 12.83 16.89 9.15
CA PHE A 157 13.74 16.16 8.28
C PHE A 157 14.62 17.12 7.45
N PRO A 158 15.92 16.82 7.28
CA PRO A 158 16.89 17.73 6.68
C PRO A 158 16.96 17.64 5.14
N GLY A 159 15.97 17.05 4.47
CA GLY A 159 16.01 16.84 3.03
C GLY A 159 15.74 18.11 2.22
N ASN A 160 16.32 18.18 1.03
CA ASN A 160 16.24 19.34 0.13
C ASN A 160 14.99 19.36 -0.77
N GLY A 161 14.15 18.31 -0.74
CA GLY A 161 12.90 18.22 -1.50
C GLY A 161 11.73 18.92 -0.80
N SER A 162 10.58 18.98 -1.48
CA SER A 162 9.32 19.45 -0.87
C SER A 162 9.03 18.71 0.43
N GLY A 163 8.72 19.44 1.50
CA GLY A 163 8.38 18.86 2.80
C GLY A 163 9.56 18.25 3.58
N GLY A 164 10.82 18.53 3.21
CA GLY A 164 12.00 18.06 3.95
C GLY A 164 12.46 16.65 3.54
N TRP A 165 11.96 16.11 2.43
CA TRP A 165 12.30 14.78 1.95
C TRP A 165 13.59 14.74 1.12
N VAL A 166 14.36 13.66 1.23
CA VAL A 166 15.52 13.40 0.37
C VAL A 166 15.04 12.64 -0.87
N ILE A 167 15.21 13.25 -2.04
CA ILE A 167 14.83 12.65 -3.31
C ILE A 167 15.92 11.65 -3.75
N PRO A 168 15.59 10.37 -3.99
CA PRO A 168 16.57 9.41 -4.49
C PRO A 168 17.14 9.85 -5.85
N PHE A 169 18.46 9.66 -6.04
CA PHE A 169 19.10 9.95 -7.34
C PHE A 169 18.46 9.18 -8.49
N SER A 170 17.98 7.96 -8.24
CA SER A 170 17.30 7.13 -9.25
C SER A 170 16.07 7.81 -9.86
N TRP A 171 15.38 8.70 -9.14
CA TRP A 171 14.18 9.38 -9.66
C TRP A 171 14.53 10.40 -10.75
N HIS A 172 15.74 10.96 -10.71
CA HIS A 172 16.22 11.90 -11.73
C HIS A 172 16.57 11.23 -13.05
N THR A 173 16.73 9.90 -13.05
CA THR A 173 17.09 9.12 -14.25
C THR A 173 15.90 8.39 -14.86
N VAL A 174 14.79 8.29 -14.14
CA VAL A 174 13.60 7.53 -14.57
C VAL A 174 12.67 8.39 -15.42
N TYR A 175 12.54 9.66 -15.07
CA TYR A 175 11.81 10.64 -15.87
C TYR A 175 12.83 11.47 -16.65
N GLY A 176 12.62 11.60 -17.96
CA GLY A 176 13.48 12.42 -18.83
C GLY A 176 13.57 13.87 -18.34
N PRO A 177 14.40 14.71 -18.98
CA PRO A 177 14.48 16.12 -18.61
C PRO A 177 13.06 16.75 -18.60
N PRO A 178 12.78 17.69 -17.68
CA PRO A 178 11.49 18.36 -17.65
C PRO A 178 11.18 18.97 -19.02
N PRO A 179 9.88 19.06 -19.41
CA PRO A 179 9.50 19.62 -20.69
C PRO A 179 10.10 21.03 -20.84
N ASP A 180 10.63 21.31 -22.02
CA ASP A 180 11.19 22.63 -22.32
C ASP A 180 10.06 23.66 -22.26
N MET A 181 10.13 24.53 -21.26
CA MET A 181 9.11 25.58 -21.05
C MET A 181 9.36 26.81 -21.92
N SER A 182 10.44 26.86 -22.71
CA SER A 182 10.77 27.99 -23.58
C SER A 182 9.83 28.18 -24.77
N ILE A 183 8.96 27.20 -25.03
CA ILE A 183 7.96 27.21 -26.09
C ILE A 183 6.57 27.71 -25.64
N PHE A 184 6.39 28.02 -24.35
CA PHE A 184 5.14 28.54 -23.78
C PHE A 184 5.26 30.01 -23.35
#